data_AF-A0A3D1E4Q5-F1
#
_entry.id   AF-A0A3D1E4Q5-F1
#
_cell.length_a   1.000
_cell.length_b   1.000
_cell.length_c   1.000
_cell.angle_alpha   90.00
_cell.angle_beta   90.00
_cell.angle_gamma   90.00
#
_symmetry.space_group_name_H-M   'P 1'
#
loop_
_entity.id
_entity.type
_entity.pdbx_description
1 polymer ?
#
loop_
_entity_poly.entity_id
_entity_poly.type
_entity_poly.pdbx_seq_one_letter_code
_entity_poly.pdbx_strand_id
1 'polypeptide(L)'
;MAQNLVIVESPAKAKTIEKFLGAGYQVASSFGHIADLPSRTLGIDVDGDFTPQYKVSADKKAVVAKLKELADKAQTVWLASDEDREGEAISWHLAETL
;
A
#
# COMPACT_ATOMS: atom_id res chain seq x y z
N MET A 1 -20.84 -5.61 5.14
CA MET A 1 -19.57 -4.86 5.07
C MET A 1 -18.44 -5.87 5.25
N ALA A 2 -17.37 -5.78 4.48
CA ALA A 2 -16.24 -6.69 4.67
C ALA A 2 -15.56 -6.35 5.99
N GLN A 3 -15.39 -7.33 6.88
CA GLN A 3 -14.67 -7.11 8.14
C GLN A 3 -13.17 -6.91 7.87
N ASN A 4 -12.66 -7.52 6.80
CA ASN A 4 -11.23 -7.54 6.49
C ASN A 4 -10.95 -6.95 5.11
N LEU A 5 -10.03 -6.00 5.06
CA LEU A 5 -9.39 -5.53 3.81
C LEU A 5 -8.02 -6.20 3.69
N VAL A 6 -7.74 -6.86 2.58
CA VAL A 6 -6.41 -7.41 2.26
C VAL A 6 -5.83 -6.61 1.11
N ILE A 7 -4.64 -6.04 1.30
CA ILE A 7 -3.96 -5.26 0.27
C ILE A 7 -2.75 -6.04 -0.22
N VAL A 8 -2.69 -6.28 -1.52
CA VAL A 8 -1.57 -6.94 -2.22
C VAL A 8 -0.97 -6.02 -3.27
N GLU A 9 0.19 -6.36 -3.81
CA GLU A 9 0.85 -5.48 -4.79
C GLU A 9 0.23 -5.52 -6.18
N SER A 10 -0.19 -6.71 -6.64
CA SER A 10 -0.60 -6.92 -8.03
C SER A 10 -2.09 -7.28 -8.19
N PRO A 11 -2.74 -6.80 -9.26
CA PRO A 11 -4.16 -7.11 -9.51
C PRO A 11 -4.44 -8.59 -9.74
N ALA A 12 -3.46 -9.33 -10.27
CA ALA A 12 -3.58 -10.76 -10.51
C ALA A 12 -3.62 -11.54 -9.18
N LYS A 13 -2.72 -11.21 -8.23
CA LYS A 13 -2.75 -11.78 -6.87
C LYS A 13 -4.07 -11.47 -6.17
N ALA A 14 -4.56 -10.23 -6.30
CA ALA A 14 -5.81 -9.80 -5.66
C ALA A 14 -6.99 -10.69 -6.06
N LYS A 15 -7.18 -10.89 -7.37
CA LYS A 15 -8.25 -11.76 -7.91
C LYS A 15 -8.14 -13.22 -7.45
N THR A 16 -6.92 -13.72 -7.30
CA THR A 16 -6.67 -15.11 -6.87
C THR A 16 -6.95 -15.28 -5.39
N ILE A 17 -6.42 -14.40 -4.54
CA ILE A 17 -6.58 -14.45 -3.08
C ILE A 17 -8.03 -14.20 -2.68
N GLU A 18 -8.74 -13.29 -3.37
CA GLU A 18 -10.16 -13.04 -3.10
C GLU A 18 -11.02 -14.28 -3.29
N LYS A 19 -10.71 -15.11 -4.30
CA LYS A 19 -11.39 -16.39 -4.53
C LYS A 19 -11.11 -17.41 -3.42
N PHE A 20 -9.92 -17.38 -2.82
CA PHE A 20 -9.55 -18.31 -1.75
C PHE A 20 -10.16 -17.91 -0.40
N LEU A 21 -10.16 -16.61 -0.08
CA LEU A 21 -10.66 -16.10 1.19
C LEU A 21 -12.19 -16.02 1.25
N GLY A 22 -12.84 -15.69 0.12
CA GLY A 22 -14.29 -15.67 0.01
C GLY A 22 -14.98 -14.59 0.86
N ALA A 23 -16.17 -14.91 1.36
CA ALA A 23 -17.03 -13.94 2.05
C ALA A 23 -16.38 -13.41 3.34
N GLY A 24 -16.46 -12.09 3.54
CA GLY A 24 -15.91 -11.40 4.72
C GLY A 24 -14.55 -10.74 4.48
N TYR A 25 -13.92 -11.02 3.33
CA TYR A 25 -12.71 -10.37 2.87
C TYR A 25 -12.99 -9.56 1.61
N GLN A 26 -12.39 -8.37 1.55
CA GLN A 26 -12.26 -7.60 0.32
C GLN A 26 -10.77 -7.51 -0.01
N VAL A 27 -10.38 -7.88 -1.23
CA VAL A 27 -8.96 -7.86 -1.63
C VAL A 27 -8.72 -6.76 -2.64
N ALA A 28 -7.77 -5.86 -2.34
CA ALA A 28 -7.40 -4.73 -3.18
C ALA A 28 -5.92 -4.81 -3.58
N SER A 29 -5.58 -4.11 -4.67
CA SER A 29 -4.21 -4.03 -5.18
C SER A 29 -3.67 -2.62 -5.00
N SER A 30 -2.45 -2.46 -4.47
CA SER A 30 -1.73 -1.19 -4.45
C SER A 30 -1.17 -0.80 -5.82
N PHE A 31 -1.07 -1.78 -6.73
CA PHE A 31 -0.40 -1.64 -8.03
C PHE A 31 1.10 -1.33 -7.85
N GLY A 32 1.76 -2.02 -6.91
CA GLY A 32 3.16 -1.83 -6.53
C GLY A 32 3.36 -0.71 -5.52
N HIS A 33 4.50 -0.01 -5.61
CA HIS A 33 4.84 1.13 -4.78
C HIS A 33 3.81 2.27 -4.91
N ILE A 34 3.44 2.84 -3.77
CA ILE A 34 2.51 3.99 -3.71
C ILE A 34 3.22 5.31 -3.40
N ALA A 35 4.43 5.24 -2.84
CA ALA A 35 5.23 6.37 -2.45
C ALA A 35 6.67 6.18 -2.94
N ASP A 36 7.34 7.29 -3.22
CA ASP A 36 8.73 7.33 -3.66
C ASP A 36 9.36 8.66 -3.23
N LEU A 37 10.67 8.79 -3.38
CA LEU A 37 11.36 10.06 -3.22
C LEU A 37 10.88 11.08 -4.28
N PRO A 38 10.95 12.39 -3.99
CA PRO A 38 10.49 13.40 -4.93
C PRO A 38 11.41 13.44 -6.16
N SER A 39 10.84 13.41 -7.37
CA SER A 39 11.62 13.31 -8.61
C SER A 39 12.51 14.51 -8.97
N ARG A 40 12.35 15.65 -8.28
CA ARG A 40 13.06 16.92 -8.59
C ARG A 40 14.03 17.37 -7.51
N THR A 41 14.10 16.67 -6.38
CA THR A 41 14.95 17.02 -5.23
C THR A 41 15.56 15.75 -4.68
N LEU A 42 16.69 15.83 -3.99
CA LEU A 42 17.32 14.64 -3.39
C LEU A 42 16.36 13.85 -2.49
N GLY A 43 15.49 14.54 -1.75
CA GLY A 43 14.48 13.91 -0.91
C GLY A 43 15.06 13.17 0.29
N ILE A 44 16.33 13.39 0.61
CA ILE A 44 17.04 12.79 1.75
C ILE A 44 17.76 13.93 2.48
N ASP A 45 17.61 13.98 3.80
CA ASP A 45 18.37 14.90 4.65
C ASP A 45 19.79 14.37 4.88
N VAL A 46 20.74 14.77 4.03
CA VAL A 46 22.14 14.32 4.09
C VAL A 46 22.97 15.00 5.17
N ASP A 47 22.51 16.13 5.69
CA ASP A 47 23.20 16.86 6.75
C ASP A 47 22.74 16.41 8.15
N GLY A 48 21.60 15.69 8.22
CA GLY A 48 21.02 15.13 9.43
C GLY A 48 21.20 13.60 9.56
N ASP A 49 20.09 12.88 9.71
CA ASP A 49 20.04 11.45 9.99
C ASP A 49 19.68 10.59 8.76
N PHE A 50 19.76 11.16 7.56
CA PHE A 50 19.33 10.55 6.30
C PHE A 50 17.81 10.28 6.23
N THR A 51 16.99 11.04 6.97
CA THR A 51 15.53 10.94 6.87
C THR A 51 15.05 11.15 5.43
N PRO A 52 14.34 10.16 4.85
CA PRO A 52 13.75 10.28 3.51
C PRO A 52 12.42 11.06 3.55
N GLN A 53 12.18 11.85 2.52
CA GLN A 53 10.94 12.59 2.29
C GLN A 53 10.09 11.88 1.25
N TYR A 54 9.45 10.78 1.64
CA TYR A 54 8.55 10.05 0.75
C TYR A 54 7.31 10.87 0.38
N LYS A 55 6.87 10.73 -0.87
CA LYS A 55 5.64 11.35 -1.38
C LYS A 55 4.84 10.33 -2.16
N VAL A 56 3.52 10.36 -2.01
CA VAL A 56 2.62 9.57 -2.84
C VAL A 56 2.80 9.96 -4.31
N SER A 57 3.13 8.97 -5.14
CA SER A 57 3.34 9.16 -6.58
C SER A 57 2.08 9.73 -7.22
N ALA A 58 2.25 10.64 -8.18
CA ALA A 58 1.13 11.41 -8.73
C ALA A 58 0.05 10.51 -9.39
N ASP A 59 0.48 9.44 -10.04
CA ASP A 59 -0.35 8.40 -10.66
C ASP A 59 -1.02 7.47 -9.64
N LYS A 60 -0.54 7.43 -8.40
CA LYS A 60 -1.05 6.56 -7.32
C LYS A 60 -2.04 7.26 -6.39
N LYS A 61 -2.23 8.58 -6.50
CA LYS A 61 -3.15 9.33 -5.64
C LYS A 61 -4.58 8.78 -5.62
N ALA A 62 -5.12 8.41 -6.79
CA ALA A 62 -6.47 7.83 -6.88
C ALA A 62 -6.54 6.44 -6.22
N VAL A 63 -5.48 5.63 -6.36
CA VAL A 63 -5.38 4.31 -5.72
C VAL A 63 -5.33 4.48 -4.20
N VAL A 64 -4.47 5.36 -3.68
CA VAL A 64 -4.35 5.64 -2.25
C VAL A 64 -5.67 6.16 -1.67
N ALA A 65 -6.33 7.11 -2.33
CA ALA A 65 -7.62 7.63 -1.88
C ALA A 65 -8.68 6.50 -1.75
N LYS A 66 -8.72 5.60 -2.73
CA LYS A 66 -9.61 4.43 -2.69
C LYS A 66 -9.23 3.46 -1.57
N LEU A 67 -7.94 3.15 -1.40
CA LEU A 67 -7.48 2.24 -0.36
C LEU A 67 -7.78 2.79 1.04
N LYS A 68 -7.61 4.10 1.24
CA LYS A 68 -7.95 4.79 2.49
C LYS A 68 -9.45 4.68 2.81
N GLU A 69 -10.31 4.94 1.82
CA GLU A 69 -11.76 4.78 1.99
C GLU A 69 -12.16 3.33 2.36
N LEU A 70 -11.47 2.34 1.80
CA LEU A 70 -11.71 0.93 2.11
C LEU A 70 -11.18 0.57 3.50
N ALA A 71 -10.00 1.08 3.87
CA ALA A 71 -9.38 0.87 5.17
C ALA A 71 -10.24 1.44 6.29
N ASP A 72 -10.77 2.67 6.13
CA ASP A 72 -11.67 3.33 7.09
C ASP A 72 -12.96 2.54 7.37
N LYS A 73 -13.38 1.69 6.41
CA LYS A 73 -14.60 0.87 6.51
C LYS A 73 -14.32 -0.56 6.98
N ALA A 74 -13.06 -0.98 6.99
CA ALA A 74 -12.66 -2.32 7.41
C ALA A 74 -12.42 -2.34 8.92
N GLN A 75 -12.67 -3.49 9.55
CA GLN A 75 -12.30 -3.70 10.96
C GLN A 75 -10.80 -4.01 11.08
N THR A 76 -10.25 -4.76 10.12
CA THR A 76 -8.84 -5.14 10.07
C THR A 76 -8.30 -4.92 8.67
N VAL A 77 -7.12 -4.31 8.57
CA VAL A 77 -6.35 -4.18 7.33
C VAL A 77 -5.17 -5.15 7.38
N TRP A 78 -5.08 -6.02 6.38
CA TRP A 78 -4.01 -7.00 6.20
C TRP A 78 -3.12 -6.54 5.05
N LEU A 79 -1.85 -6.33 5.32
CA LEU A 79 -0.84 -6.04 4.31
C LEU A 79 -0.19 -7.35 3.88
N ALA A 80 -0.44 -7.75 2.64
CA ALA A 80 -0.05 -9.04 2.07
C ALA A 80 0.84 -8.84 0.84
N SER A 81 1.90 -8.05 1.03
CA SER A 81 3.02 -7.93 0.08
C SER A 81 3.83 -9.21 0.00
N ASP A 82 4.80 -9.25 -0.91
CA ASP A 82 5.74 -10.37 -0.94
C ASP A 82 6.65 -10.40 0.30
N GLU A 83 7.11 -11.61 0.67
CA GLU A 83 7.96 -11.88 1.83
C GLU A 83 9.43 -11.51 1.58
N ASP A 84 9.65 -10.36 0.95
CA ASP A 84 10.98 -9.82 0.68
C ASP A 84 11.10 -8.35 1.14
N ARG A 85 12.29 -7.79 0.96
CA ARG A 85 12.60 -6.42 1.40
C ARG A 85 11.76 -5.36 0.67
N GLU A 86 11.40 -5.62 -0.59
CA GLU A 86 10.65 -4.67 -1.41
C GLU A 86 9.18 -4.71 -1.00
N GLY A 87 8.64 -5.90 -0.80
CA GLY A 87 7.30 -6.09 -0.26
C GLY A 87 7.14 -5.46 1.12
N GLU A 88 8.10 -5.66 2.02
CA GLU A 88 8.07 -5.05 3.36
C GLU A 88 8.08 -3.51 3.27
N ALA A 89 8.86 -2.92 2.35
CA ALA A 89 8.85 -1.48 2.13
C ALA A 89 7.52 -0.98 1.56
N ILE A 90 6.90 -1.71 0.64
CA ILE A 90 5.56 -1.39 0.11
C ILE A 90 4.52 -1.43 1.23
N SER A 91 4.55 -2.46 2.07
CA SER A 91 3.67 -2.61 3.22
C SER A 91 3.88 -1.47 4.22
N TRP A 92 5.12 -1.13 4.54
CA TRP A 92 5.42 0.01 5.40
C TRP A 92 4.86 1.32 4.83
N HIS A 93 5.06 1.60 3.54
CA HIS A 93 4.49 2.78 2.90
C HIS A 93 2.95 2.82 2.94
N LEU A 94 2.29 1.66 2.77
CA LEU A 94 0.85 1.56 2.94
C LEU A 94 0.43 1.87 4.38
N ALA A 95 1.11 1.30 5.37
CA ALA A 95 0.82 1.53 6.79
C ALA A 95 0.96 3.01 7.18
N GLU A 96 1.97 3.71 6.66
CA GLU A 96 2.19 5.14 6.95
C GLU A 96 1.23 6.08 6.20
N THR A 97 0.64 5.63 5.09
CA THR A 97 -0.16 6.50 4.20
C THR A 97 -1.67 6.37 4.43
N LEU A 98 -2.14 5.16 4.73
CA LEU A 98 -3.57 4.84 4.87
C LEU A 98 -4.10 5.34 6.21
#